data_AF-A0A7C6IRM6-F1
#
_entry.id   AF-A0A7C6IRM6-F1
#
_cell.length_a   1.000
_cell.length_b   1.000
_cell.length_c   1.000
_cell.angle_alpha   90.00
_cell.angle_beta   90.00
_cell.angle_gamma   90.00
#
_symmetry.space_group_name_H-M   'P 1'
#
loop_
_entity.id
_entity.type
_entity.pdbx_description
1 polymer ?
#
loop_
_entity_poly.entity_id
_entity_poly.type
_entity_poly.pdbx_seq_one_letter_code
_entity_poly.pdbx_strand_id
1 'polypeptide(L)'
;MFKTKNRKPVKFILQLTAMVLIMLLLASCSGNIPSIKEESDDGRKPGVEAQSDEQQNAASDTPGAPATAAESYGNYIKAKGELITILTDALANNPGTELDSMSLIGVTMVDMALLPASSFGLGHEAAITTLGLLGAEDVVYSENGNQYSVKYRNAEGKQFELQGVYDKAADALKCTSFTEGKEDLISEYRKTSFGYVGQVYVIGEDGSTYVYQLAVSGKDGAVGISEVSAKPSALTGNETIDFPKQCKEWYAIKGNDFTGVTSDGRELSFVYTPSEDGE
;
A
#
# COMPACT_ATOMS: atom_id res chain seq x y z
N MET A 1 -31.75 12.64 -25.45
CA MET A 1 -32.17 12.45 -24.04
C MET A 1 -31.08 11.65 -23.35
N PHE A 2 -30.06 12.34 -22.81
CA PHE A 2 -28.88 11.71 -22.23
C PHE A 2 -29.23 11.19 -20.83
N LYS A 3 -29.25 9.86 -20.64
CA LYS A 3 -29.27 9.25 -19.32
C LYS A 3 -27.90 9.42 -18.69
N THR A 4 -27.79 10.32 -17.73
CA THR A 4 -26.65 10.42 -16.82
C THR A 4 -26.58 9.13 -15.98
N LYS A 5 -25.66 8.24 -16.35
CA LYS A 5 -25.31 7.02 -15.59
C LYS A 5 -24.55 7.46 -14.34
N ASN A 6 -24.99 7.00 -13.17
CA ASN A 6 -24.47 7.40 -11.86
C ASN A 6 -22.95 7.23 -11.76
N ARG A 7 -22.22 8.36 -11.71
CA ARG A 7 -20.77 8.45 -11.49
C ARG A 7 -20.42 8.32 -10.00
N LYS A 8 -20.84 7.23 -9.35
CA LYS A 8 -20.56 6.97 -7.92
C LYS A 8 -19.06 6.87 -7.56
N PRO A 9 -18.18 6.21 -8.35
CA PRO A 9 -16.76 6.15 -7.99
C PRO A 9 -16.08 7.52 -8.09
N VAL A 10 -16.48 8.36 -9.05
CA VAL A 10 -15.98 9.73 -9.20
C VAL A 10 -16.35 10.59 -7.99
N LYS A 11 -17.54 10.38 -7.41
CA LYS A 11 -17.98 11.11 -6.22
C LYS A 11 -17.18 10.72 -4.97
N PHE A 12 -16.86 9.43 -4.82
CA PHE A 12 -16.02 8.93 -3.73
C PHE A 12 -14.57 9.42 -3.85
N ILE A 13 -13.99 9.34 -5.06
CA ILE A 13 -12.65 9.88 -5.35
C ILE A 13 -12.58 11.38 -5.05
N LEU A 14 -13.59 12.16 -5.45
CA LEU A 14 -13.70 13.60 -5.15
C LEU A 14 -13.77 13.90 -3.65
N GLN A 15 -14.46 13.06 -2.88
CA GLN A 15 -14.59 13.25 -1.42
C GLN A 15 -13.28 12.91 -0.70
N LEU A 16 -12.60 11.84 -1.12
CA LEU A 16 -11.31 11.45 -0.56
C LEU A 16 -10.19 12.42 -0.94
N THR A 17 -10.15 12.90 -2.20
CA THR A 17 -9.21 13.96 -2.62
C THR A 17 -9.49 15.29 -1.92
N ALA A 18 -10.76 15.65 -1.67
CA ALA A 18 -11.09 16.85 -0.91
C ALA A 18 -10.56 16.78 0.54
N MET A 19 -10.67 15.63 1.22
CA MET A 19 -10.08 15.46 2.55
C MET A 19 -8.55 15.58 2.51
N VAL A 20 -7.88 14.92 1.56
CA VAL A 20 -6.41 14.96 1.46
C VAL A 20 -5.89 16.36 1.11
N LEU A 21 -6.55 17.09 0.20
CA LEU A 21 -6.18 18.46 -0.15
C LEU A 21 -6.36 19.43 1.01
N ILE A 22 -7.40 19.24 1.82
CA ILE A 22 -7.62 20.05 3.03
C ILE A 22 -6.53 19.75 4.07
N MET A 23 -6.13 18.49 4.23
CA MET A 23 -5.02 18.12 5.13
C MET A 23 -3.68 18.73 4.70
N LEU A 24 -3.39 18.77 3.39
CA LEU A 24 -2.13 19.34 2.86
C LEU A 24 -2.06 20.87 2.98
N LEU A 25 -3.19 21.57 2.86
CA LEU A 25 -3.24 23.03 2.99
C LEU A 25 -3.04 23.52 4.43
N LEU A 26 -3.27 22.66 5.43
CA LEU A 26 -3.13 23.00 6.86
C LEU A 26 -1.72 22.72 7.41
N ALA A 27 -0.91 21.91 6.72
CA ALA A 27 0.50 21.68 7.07
C ALA A 27 1.42 22.85 6.66
N SER A 28 0.95 23.81 5.85
CA SER A 28 1.73 24.95 5.35
C SER A 28 1.34 26.28 6.02
N CYS A 29 1.30 26.34 7.35
CA CYS A 29 1.28 27.60 8.11
C CYS A 29 1.77 27.39 9.55
N SER A 30 3.05 27.11 9.75
CA SER A 30 3.71 27.32 11.04
C SER A 30 5.15 27.79 10.84
N GLY A 31 5.28 29.02 10.33
CA GLY A 31 6.54 29.75 10.37
C GLY A 31 6.72 30.42 11.73
N ASN A 32 7.63 29.89 12.56
CA ASN A 32 8.39 30.69 13.52
C ASN A 32 9.66 29.93 13.94
N ILE A 33 10.80 30.33 13.39
CA ILE A 33 12.13 29.85 13.76
C ILE A 33 12.79 30.94 14.63
N PRO A 34 13.24 30.66 15.86
CA PRO A 34 14.27 31.44 16.51
C PRO A 34 15.66 30.91 16.12
N SER A 35 16.50 31.81 15.62
CA SER A 35 17.88 31.57 15.23
C SER A 35 18.72 30.93 16.33
N ILE A 36 19.41 29.83 16.00
CA ILE A 36 20.56 29.33 16.77
C ILE A 36 21.83 29.87 16.11
N LYS A 37 22.66 30.52 16.94
CA LYS A 37 23.96 31.09 16.57
C LYS A 37 24.96 29.99 16.20
N GLU A 38 25.69 30.23 15.12
CA GLU A 38 26.92 29.50 14.78
C GLU A 38 28.01 29.78 15.82
N GLU A 39 28.71 28.74 16.25
CA GLU A 39 30.09 28.87 16.70
C GLU A 39 30.88 27.66 16.19
N SER A 40 31.81 27.97 15.30
CA SER A 40 32.81 27.10 14.68
C SER A 40 34.00 26.90 15.60
N ASP A 41 34.54 25.68 15.68
CA ASP A 41 35.96 25.50 15.97
C ASP A 41 36.56 24.28 15.24
N ASP A 42 37.77 24.51 14.76
CA ASP A 42 38.63 23.72 13.88
C ASP A 42 39.47 22.71 14.70
N GLY A 43 39.94 21.63 14.07
CA GLY A 43 40.75 20.63 14.79
C GLY A 43 41.14 19.37 14.02
N ARG A 44 42.01 19.52 13.03
CA ARG A 44 42.65 18.49 12.19
C ARG A 44 43.55 17.50 12.99
N LYS A 45 43.26 16.18 12.89
CA LYS A 45 44.08 14.91 12.74
C LYS A 45 45.53 14.80 13.32
N PRO A 46 46.21 13.62 13.41
CA PRO A 46 45.89 12.24 12.94
C PRO A 46 46.24 11.08 13.94
N GLY A 47 45.91 9.82 13.60
CA GLY A 47 46.74 8.68 14.04
C GLY A 47 46.10 7.29 14.15
N VAL A 48 46.60 6.39 13.30
CA VAL A 48 46.86 4.95 13.51
C VAL A 48 45.75 3.94 13.14
N GLU A 49 46.16 3.12 12.16
CA GLU A 49 45.56 1.93 11.60
C GLU A 49 45.37 0.81 12.64
N ALA A 50 44.24 0.12 12.55
CA ALA A 50 44.12 -1.27 12.98
C ALA A 50 43.34 -2.03 11.91
N GLN A 51 44.06 -2.81 11.10
CA GLN A 51 43.48 -3.91 10.34
C GLN A 51 42.97 -4.96 11.32
N SER A 52 41.70 -5.31 11.20
CA SER A 52 41.17 -6.57 11.70
C SER A 52 40.33 -7.19 10.60
N ASP A 53 40.71 -8.41 10.23
CA ASP A 53 40.15 -9.23 9.17
C ASP A 53 38.62 -9.40 9.31
N GLU A 54 37.87 -8.69 8.48
CA GLU A 54 36.47 -9.03 8.22
C GLU A 54 36.44 -10.12 7.15
N GLN A 55 36.30 -11.33 7.65
CA GLN A 55 35.94 -12.52 6.90
C GLN A 55 34.61 -12.26 6.17
N GLN A 56 34.70 -11.88 4.90
CA GLN A 56 33.58 -11.81 3.96
C GLN A 56 32.95 -13.20 3.82
N ASN A 57 31.96 -13.48 4.66
CA ASN A 57 30.94 -14.45 4.32
C ASN A 57 30.07 -13.81 3.25
N ALA A 58 30.39 -14.12 1.99
CA ALA A 58 29.48 -13.92 0.88
C ALA A 58 28.15 -14.59 1.23
N ALA A 59 27.17 -13.77 1.62
CA ALA A 59 25.81 -14.23 1.86
C ALA A 59 25.31 -14.83 0.54
N SER A 60 24.98 -16.12 0.60
CA SER A 60 24.26 -16.81 -0.45
C SER A 60 22.90 -16.13 -0.65
N ASP A 61 22.67 -15.57 -1.84
CA ASP A 61 21.39 -15.00 -2.29
C ASP A 61 20.30 -16.07 -2.44
N THR A 62 19.91 -16.67 -1.33
CA THR A 62 18.60 -17.29 -1.18
C THR A 62 17.79 -16.33 -0.34
N PRO A 63 16.69 -15.72 -0.84
CA PRO A 63 15.86 -14.87 0.00
C PRO A 63 15.37 -15.70 1.18
N GLY A 64 15.89 -15.41 2.37
CA GLY A 64 15.39 -16.01 3.61
C GLY A 64 13.94 -15.58 3.84
N ALA A 65 13.22 -16.35 4.66
CA ALA A 65 11.92 -15.89 5.15
C ALA A 65 12.09 -14.56 5.90
N PRO A 66 11.16 -13.59 5.77
CA PRO A 66 11.30 -12.29 6.43
C PRO A 66 11.52 -12.43 7.93
N ALA A 67 12.39 -11.59 8.48
CA ALA A 67 12.70 -11.56 9.90
C ALA A 67 11.51 -11.05 10.71
N THR A 68 10.77 -10.07 10.16
CA THR A 68 9.64 -9.38 10.81
C THR A 68 8.41 -9.27 9.89
N ALA A 69 7.24 -8.98 10.48
CA ALA A 69 6.03 -8.69 9.73
C ALA A 69 6.18 -7.39 8.89
N ALA A 70 6.87 -6.39 9.42
CA ALA A 70 7.17 -5.15 8.71
C ALA A 70 8.01 -5.38 7.44
N GLU A 71 9.03 -6.25 7.51
CA GLU A 71 9.85 -6.61 6.35
C GLU A 71 9.03 -7.34 5.28
N SER A 72 8.22 -8.32 5.68
CA SER A 72 7.28 -9.02 4.79
C SER A 72 6.32 -8.04 4.11
N TYR A 73 5.71 -7.14 4.89
CA TYR A 73 4.80 -6.12 4.38
C TYR A 73 5.50 -5.16 3.41
N GLY A 74 6.72 -4.73 3.72
CA GLY A 74 7.53 -3.88 2.85
C GLY A 74 7.82 -4.56 1.50
N ASN A 75 8.17 -5.85 1.52
CA ASN A 75 8.39 -6.63 0.29
C ASN A 75 7.11 -6.74 -0.56
N TYR A 76 5.96 -6.98 0.08
CA TYR A 76 4.67 -7.02 -0.60
C TYR A 76 4.29 -5.67 -1.21
N ILE A 77 4.38 -4.58 -0.44
CA ILE A 77 4.04 -3.22 -0.90
C ILE A 77 4.94 -2.78 -2.04
N LYS A 78 6.24 -3.12 -2.00
CA LYS A 78 7.15 -2.86 -3.12
C LYS A 78 6.69 -3.57 -4.39
N ALA A 79 6.44 -4.87 -4.33
CA ALA A 79 5.99 -5.65 -5.48
C ALA A 79 4.63 -5.15 -6.02
N LYS A 80 3.69 -4.84 -5.12
CA LYS A 80 2.39 -4.23 -5.47
C LYS A 80 2.60 -2.87 -6.15
N GLY A 81 3.44 -2.01 -5.60
CA GLY A 81 3.70 -0.66 -6.11
C GLY A 81 4.28 -0.65 -7.52
N GLU A 82 5.21 -1.56 -7.82
CA GLU A 82 5.76 -1.75 -9.16
C GLU A 82 4.65 -2.13 -10.16
N LEU A 83 3.80 -3.11 -9.83
CA LEU A 83 2.68 -3.52 -10.68
C LEU A 83 1.67 -2.38 -10.89
N ILE A 84 1.28 -1.68 -9.83
CA ILE A 84 0.32 -0.56 -9.92
C ILE A 84 0.88 0.56 -10.80
N THR A 85 2.17 0.85 -10.70
CA THR A 85 2.84 1.84 -11.55
C THR A 85 2.76 1.44 -13.02
N ILE A 86 3.11 0.19 -13.35
CA ILE A 86 3.04 -0.34 -14.72
C ILE A 86 1.61 -0.25 -15.29
N LEU A 87 0.61 -0.71 -14.53
CA LEU A 87 -0.78 -0.68 -14.99
C LEU A 87 -1.31 0.75 -15.14
N THR A 88 -0.92 1.65 -14.24
CA THR A 88 -1.28 3.07 -14.32
C THR A 88 -0.67 3.71 -15.57
N ASP A 89 0.61 3.48 -15.82
CA ASP A 89 1.31 4.01 -17.00
C ASP A 89 0.69 3.47 -18.30
N ALA A 90 0.45 2.16 -18.37
CA ALA A 90 -0.17 1.52 -19.53
C ALA A 90 -1.55 2.10 -19.86
N LEU A 91 -2.37 2.39 -18.85
CA LEU A 91 -3.68 3.02 -19.05
C LEU A 91 -3.57 4.50 -19.42
N ALA A 92 -2.69 5.24 -18.74
CA ALA A 92 -2.52 6.68 -18.93
C ALA A 92 -1.94 7.04 -20.31
N ASN A 93 -1.06 6.20 -20.85
CA ASN A 93 -0.36 6.44 -22.12
C ASN A 93 -1.00 5.74 -23.33
N ASN A 94 -2.14 5.07 -23.15
CA ASN A 94 -2.88 4.46 -24.25
C ASN A 94 -4.15 5.29 -24.59
N PRO A 95 -4.33 5.71 -25.87
CA PRO A 95 -5.47 6.55 -26.26
C PRO A 95 -6.82 5.94 -25.90
N GLY A 96 -7.65 6.71 -25.21
CA GLY A 96 -9.00 6.30 -24.81
C GLY A 96 -9.05 5.42 -23.55
N THR A 97 -7.95 5.29 -22.81
CA THR A 97 -7.91 4.64 -21.48
C THR A 97 -7.39 5.55 -20.37
N GLU A 98 -7.13 6.82 -20.66
CA GLU A 98 -6.45 7.75 -19.76
C GLU A 98 -7.19 7.92 -18.43
N LEU A 99 -8.52 7.99 -18.49
CA LEU A 99 -9.38 8.11 -17.31
C LEU A 99 -9.61 6.78 -16.57
N ASP A 100 -9.35 5.64 -17.21
CA ASP A 100 -9.48 4.32 -16.55
C ASP A 100 -8.36 4.11 -15.51
N SER A 101 -7.21 4.76 -15.70
CA SER A 101 -6.11 4.76 -14.71
C SER A 101 -6.54 5.27 -13.32
N MET A 102 -7.55 6.15 -13.27
CA MET A 102 -8.08 6.71 -12.02
C MET A 102 -8.72 5.66 -11.12
N SER A 103 -9.17 4.52 -11.67
CA SER A 103 -9.70 3.42 -10.88
C SER A 103 -8.67 2.83 -9.91
N LEU A 104 -7.38 2.92 -10.24
CA LEU A 104 -6.29 2.38 -9.42
C LEU A 104 -5.95 3.27 -8.21
N ILE A 105 -6.41 4.53 -8.17
CA ILE A 105 -6.19 5.43 -7.03
C ILE A 105 -6.78 4.87 -5.73
N GLY A 106 -7.92 4.17 -5.81
CA GLY A 106 -8.50 3.53 -4.61
C GLY A 106 -7.57 2.49 -3.99
N VAL A 107 -6.80 1.78 -4.82
CA VAL A 107 -5.86 0.74 -4.39
C VAL A 107 -4.66 1.32 -3.64
N THR A 108 -4.20 2.50 -4.04
CA THR A 108 -3.07 3.20 -3.38
C THR A 108 -3.54 3.94 -2.12
N MET A 109 -4.75 4.51 -2.12
CA MET A 109 -5.33 5.14 -0.92
C MET A 109 -5.47 4.14 0.24
N VAL A 110 -5.80 2.88 -0.06
CA VAL A 110 -5.85 1.79 0.92
C VAL A 110 -4.49 1.54 1.59
N ASP A 111 -3.37 1.69 0.86
CA ASP A 111 -2.03 1.48 1.43
C ASP A 111 -1.70 2.50 2.51
N MET A 112 -2.25 3.72 2.41
CA MET A 112 -2.07 4.74 3.46
C MET A 112 -2.75 4.32 4.76
N ALA A 113 -3.95 3.73 4.70
CA ALA A 113 -4.64 3.21 5.89
C ALA A 113 -3.87 2.05 6.54
N LEU A 114 -3.09 1.32 5.74
CA LEU A 114 -2.26 0.19 6.19
C LEU A 114 -0.84 0.59 6.57
N LEU A 115 -0.46 1.87 6.48
CA LEU A 115 0.88 2.36 6.81
C LEU A 115 1.38 1.87 8.19
N PRO A 116 0.58 1.84 9.28
CA PRO A 116 1.06 1.33 10.57
C PRO A 116 1.64 -0.08 10.54
N ALA A 117 1.26 -0.92 9.55
CA ALA A 117 1.79 -2.27 9.41
C ALA A 117 3.30 -2.29 9.11
N SER A 118 3.89 -1.19 8.59
CA SER A 118 5.33 -1.07 8.41
C SER A 118 6.13 -1.00 9.71
N SER A 119 5.46 -0.91 10.86
CA SER A 119 6.09 -0.93 12.19
C SER A 119 5.96 -2.28 12.91
N PHE A 120 5.21 -3.24 12.38
CA PHE A 120 4.93 -4.52 13.06
C PHE A 120 6.20 -5.35 13.24
N GLY A 121 6.53 -5.62 14.50
CA GLY A 121 7.75 -6.34 14.91
C GLY A 121 9.01 -5.46 14.97
N LEU A 122 8.88 -4.14 14.79
CA LEU A 122 9.97 -3.17 14.95
C LEU A 122 9.86 -2.38 16.27
N GLY A 123 8.74 -2.51 16.98
CA GLY A 123 8.51 -1.90 18.28
C GLY A 123 7.96 -0.47 18.23
N HIS A 124 7.79 0.09 19.42
CA HIS A 124 7.05 1.34 19.63
C HIS A 124 7.67 2.56 18.95
N GLU A 125 9.00 2.73 19.02
CA GLU A 125 9.71 3.86 18.40
C GLU A 125 9.55 3.88 16.87
N ALA A 126 9.52 2.71 16.23
CA ALA A 126 9.27 2.60 14.81
C ALA A 126 7.84 3.02 14.45
N ALA A 127 6.85 2.69 15.28
CA ALA A 127 5.47 3.12 15.10
C ALA A 127 5.32 4.63 15.26
N ILE A 128 5.95 5.23 16.27
CA ILE A 128 5.99 6.70 16.44
C ILE A 128 6.63 7.36 15.23
N THR A 129 7.78 6.88 14.79
CA THR A 129 8.50 7.45 13.64
C THR A 129 7.68 7.37 12.36
N THR A 130 7.05 6.21 12.11
CA THR A 130 6.21 5.98 10.93
C THR A 130 5.01 6.94 10.89
N LEU A 131 4.33 7.09 12.03
CA LEU A 131 3.08 7.87 12.11
C LEU A 131 3.30 9.35 12.39
N GLY A 132 4.46 9.74 12.93
CA GLY A 132 4.82 11.13 13.19
C GLY A 132 4.85 11.98 11.92
N LEU A 133 5.20 11.37 10.78
CA LEU A 133 5.12 12.04 9.46
C LEU A 133 3.70 12.41 9.05
N LEU A 134 2.69 11.74 9.59
CA LEU A 134 1.27 12.02 9.35
C LEU A 134 0.66 12.94 10.40
N GLY A 135 1.47 13.50 11.31
CA GLY A 135 0.98 14.29 12.44
C GLY A 135 0.11 13.46 13.40
N ALA A 136 0.38 12.16 13.51
CA ALA A 136 -0.33 11.31 14.45
C ALA A 136 0.08 11.60 15.89
N GLU A 137 -0.90 11.60 16.77
CA GLU A 137 -0.75 11.82 18.20
C GLU A 137 -1.16 10.56 18.98
N ASP A 138 -0.78 10.50 20.27
CA ASP A 138 -1.17 9.41 21.19
C ASP A 138 -0.91 8.00 20.63
N VAL A 139 0.23 7.80 19.96
CA VAL A 139 0.58 6.50 19.38
C VAL A 139 0.73 5.48 20.51
N VAL A 140 0.01 4.36 20.41
CA VAL A 140 0.11 3.21 21.30
C VAL A 140 0.42 1.98 20.46
N TYR A 141 1.56 1.36 20.72
CA TYR A 141 1.98 0.11 20.07
C TYR A 141 1.87 -1.06 21.04
N SER A 142 1.38 -2.19 20.56
CA SER A 142 1.42 -3.46 21.30
C SER A 142 1.70 -4.62 20.37
N GLU A 143 2.44 -5.60 20.88
CA GLU A 143 2.74 -6.85 20.19
C GLU A 143 2.68 -8.03 21.16
N ASN A 144 2.16 -9.16 20.69
CA ASN A 144 2.14 -10.41 21.43
C ASN A 144 2.34 -11.58 20.45
N GLY A 145 3.58 -12.06 20.35
CA GLY A 145 3.95 -13.09 19.39
C GLY A 145 3.76 -12.61 17.96
N ASN A 146 2.72 -13.12 17.29
CA ASN A 146 2.40 -12.79 15.90
C ASN A 146 1.22 -11.82 15.74
N GLN A 147 0.73 -11.26 16.84
CA GLN A 147 -0.37 -10.29 16.87
C GLN A 147 0.17 -8.89 17.18
N TYR A 148 -0.31 -7.90 16.44
CA TYR A 148 0.11 -6.50 16.54
C TYR A 148 -1.11 -5.58 16.65
N SER A 149 -0.97 -4.47 17.36
CA SER A 149 -1.95 -3.38 17.33
C SER A 149 -1.25 -2.04 17.45
N VAL A 150 -1.62 -1.10 16.58
CA VAL A 150 -1.21 0.30 16.63
C VAL A 150 -2.45 1.16 16.71
N LYS A 151 -2.57 1.95 17.77
CA LYS A 151 -3.63 2.96 17.93
C LYS A 151 -3.02 4.34 17.86
N TYR A 152 -3.74 5.30 17.31
CA TYR A 152 -3.30 6.69 17.25
C TYR A 152 -4.49 7.63 17.05
N ARG A 153 -4.26 8.93 17.21
CA ARG A 153 -5.19 9.99 16.82
C ARG A 153 -4.61 10.79 15.66
N ASN A 154 -5.46 11.32 14.80
CA ASN A 154 -5.06 12.40 13.89
C ASN A 154 -5.17 13.76 14.60
N ALA A 155 -4.75 14.84 13.92
CA ALA A 155 -4.83 16.21 14.42
C ALA A 155 -6.26 16.71 14.75
N GLU A 156 -7.30 16.04 14.23
CA GLU A 156 -8.71 16.34 14.54
C GLU A 156 -9.21 15.58 15.79
N GLY A 157 -8.34 14.78 16.41
CA GLY A 157 -8.64 13.95 17.58
C GLY A 157 -9.35 12.64 17.25
N LYS A 158 -9.57 12.33 15.97
CA LYS A 158 -10.21 11.09 15.50
C LYS A 158 -9.30 9.90 15.76
N GLN A 159 -9.86 8.85 16.35
CA GLN A 159 -9.13 7.65 16.74
C GLN A 159 -9.09 6.61 15.62
N PHE A 160 -7.90 6.08 15.41
CA PHE A 160 -7.62 4.98 14.49
C PHE A 160 -6.95 3.82 15.23
N GLU A 161 -7.20 2.60 14.74
CA GLU A 161 -6.51 1.40 15.18
C GLU A 161 -6.27 0.47 14.00
N LEU A 162 -5.04 -0.02 13.86
CA LEU A 162 -4.70 -1.11 12.95
C LEU A 162 -4.26 -2.32 13.77
N GLN A 163 -4.98 -3.43 13.62
CA GLN A 163 -4.61 -4.72 14.18
C GLN A 163 -4.04 -5.61 13.08
N GLY A 164 -3.01 -6.39 13.40
CA GLY A 164 -2.34 -7.30 12.47
C GLY A 164 -2.14 -8.69 13.05
N VAL A 165 -2.29 -9.72 12.23
CA VAL A 165 -1.91 -11.11 12.55
C VAL A 165 -1.00 -11.63 11.44
N TYR A 166 0.25 -11.93 11.79
CA TYR A 166 1.26 -12.42 10.86
C TYR A 166 1.39 -13.94 10.93
N ASP A 167 1.40 -14.60 9.78
CA ASP A 167 1.75 -16.01 9.63
C ASP A 167 3.11 -16.09 8.94
N LYS A 168 4.14 -16.36 9.73
CA LYS A 168 5.53 -16.46 9.25
C LYS A 168 5.76 -17.66 8.34
N ALA A 169 5.01 -18.75 8.50
CA ALA A 169 5.18 -19.94 7.67
C ALA A 169 4.60 -19.73 6.26
N ALA A 170 3.51 -18.97 6.19
CA ALA A 170 2.87 -18.58 4.94
C ALA A 170 3.44 -17.31 4.31
N ASP A 171 4.26 -16.56 5.06
CA ASP A 171 4.64 -15.19 4.72
C ASP A 171 3.41 -14.35 4.34
N ALA A 172 2.49 -14.26 5.30
CA ALA A 172 1.17 -13.68 5.12
C ALA A 172 0.80 -12.77 6.30
N LEU A 173 0.19 -11.62 6.01
CA LEU A 173 -0.30 -10.71 7.03
C LEU A 173 -1.77 -10.38 6.76
N LYS A 174 -2.57 -10.50 7.81
CA LYS A 174 -3.95 -10.02 7.83
C LYS A 174 -4.07 -8.82 8.75
N CYS A 175 -4.54 -7.70 8.21
CA CYS A 175 -4.82 -6.49 8.95
C CYS A 175 -6.32 -6.22 9.04
N THR A 176 -6.76 -5.68 10.17
CA THR A 176 -8.10 -5.11 10.36
C THR A 176 -7.95 -3.70 10.89
N SER A 177 -8.53 -2.75 10.18
CA SER A 177 -8.52 -1.33 10.52
C SER A 177 -9.85 -0.94 11.16
N PHE A 178 -9.75 -0.03 12.13
CA PHE A 178 -10.86 0.54 12.84
C PHE A 178 -10.74 2.06 12.90
N THR A 179 -11.84 2.74 12.60
CA THR A 179 -12.00 4.17 12.81
C THR A 179 -13.11 4.39 13.83
N GLU A 180 -12.81 5.12 14.91
CA GLU A 180 -13.77 5.35 16.01
C GLU A 180 -14.37 4.03 16.55
N GLY A 181 -13.54 2.97 16.61
CA GLY A 181 -13.92 1.63 17.05
C GLY A 181 -14.79 0.82 16.08
N LYS A 182 -15.07 1.34 14.87
CA LYS A 182 -15.81 0.62 13.83
C LYS A 182 -14.86 0.06 12.79
N GLU A 183 -15.00 -1.23 12.47
CA GLU A 183 -14.28 -1.87 11.36
C GLU A 183 -14.59 -1.14 10.06
N ASP A 184 -13.56 -0.72 9.33
CA ASP A 184 -13.70 -0.02 8.04
C ASP A 184 -12.90 -0.68 6.91
N LEU A 185 -11.91 -1.51 7.23
CA LEU A 185 -11.07 -2.16 6.24
C LEU A 185 -10.47 -3.45 6.77
N ILE A 186 -10.38 -4.45 5.89
CA ILE A 186 -9.65 -5.69 6.11
C ILE A 186 -8.75 -5.96 4.93
N SER A 187 -7.46 -6.07 5.21
CA SER A 187 -6.44 -6.40 4.22
C SER A 187 -5.83 -7.75 4.53
N GLU A 188 -5.53 -8.52 3.50
CA GLU A 188 -4.77 -9.76 3.60
C GLU A 188 -3.83 -9.83 2.40
N TYR A 189 -2.57 -10.20 2.62
CA TYR A 189 -1.70 -10.69 1.56
C TYR A 189 -1.06 -12.00 1.98
N ARG A 190 -0.61 -12.76 0.99
CA ARG A 190 0.08 -14.03 1.17
C ARG A 190 1.10 -14.25 0.07
N LYS A 191 2.27 -14.74 0.46
CA LYS A 191 3.28 -15.24 -0.50
C LYS A 191 2.77 -16.48 -1.23
N THR A 192 3.01 -16.53 -2.53
CA THR A 192 2.74 -17.70 -3.39
C THR A 192 4.01 -18.16 -4.09
N SER A 193 3.92 -19.26 -4.84
CA SER A 193 5.04 -19.77 -5.64
C SER A 193 5.47 -18.83 -6.78
N PHE A 194 4.59 -17.93 -7.22
CA PHE A 194 4.88 -16.97 -8.29
C PHE A 194 5.17 -15.55 -7.78
N GLY A 195 4.78 -15.23 -6.55
CA GLY A 195 4.98 -13.90 -5.99
C GLY A 195 4.05 -13.66 -4.81
N TYR A 196 3.04 -12.81 -4.98
CA TYR A 196 2.07 -12.49 -3.93
C TYR A 196 0.65 -12.49 -4.46
N VAL A 197 -0.30 -12.83 -3.60
CA VAL A 197 -1.71 -12.50 -3.77
C VAL A 197 -2.17 -11.65 -2.61
N GLY A 198 -3.08 -10.72 -2.89
CA GLY A 198 -3.60 -9.78 -1.92
C GLY A 198 -5.08 -9.52 -2.15
N GLN A 199 -5.78 -9.20 -1.07
CA GLN A 199 -7.13 -8.68 -1.14
C GLN A 199 -7.38 -7.66 -0.04
N VAL A 200 -8.17 -6.64 -0.36
CA VAL A 200 -8.61 -5.64 0.61
C VAL A 200 -10.11 -5.45 0.48
N TYR A 201 -10.82 -5.69 1.57
CA TYR A 201 -12.24 -5.40 1.73
C TYR A 201 -12.39 -4.06 2.44
N VAL A 202 -13.12 -3.12 1.84
CA VAL A 202 -13.32 -1.76 2.36
C VAL A 202 -14.81 -1.51 2.58
N ILE A 203 -15.15 -0.90 3.71
CA ILE A 203 -16.49 -0.46 4.06
C ILE A 203 -16.51 1.07 3.98
N GLY A 204 -17.18 1.61 2.97
CA GLY A 204 -17.35 3.04 2.79
C GLY A 204 -18.26 3.65 3.86
N GLU A 205 -18.14 4.96 4.09
CA GLU A 205 -18.95 5.69 5.06
C GLU A 205 -20.46 5.63 4.77
N ASP A 206 -20.84 5.46 3.50
CA ASP A 206 -22.22 5.29 3.06
C ASP A 206 -22.72 3.83 3.17
N GLY A 207 -21.90 2.94 3.72
CA GLY A 207 -22.17 1.51 3.86
C GLY A 207 -21.94 0.70 2.58
N SER A 208 -21.49 1.32 1.49
CA SER A 208 -21.05 0.56 0.31
C SER A 208 -19.80 -0.26 0.64
N THR A 209 -19.66 -1.43 0.01
CA THR A 209 -18.53 -2.32 0.29
C THR A 209 -17.84 -2.73 -0.99
N TYR A 210 -16.51 -2.68 -0.97
CA TYR A 210 -15.67 -2.95 -2.14
C TYR A 210 -14.61 -3.97 -1.79
N VAL A 211 -14.19 -4.73 -2.79
CA VAL A 211 -13.00 -5.55 -2.73
C VAL A 211 -12.01 -5.11 -3.81
N TYR A 212 -10.76 -4.95 -3.41
CA TYR A 212 -9.61 -4.86 -4.28
C TYR A 212 -8.88 -6.20 -4.21
N GLN A 213 -8.56 -6.79 -5.35
CA GLN A 213 -7.80 -8.04 -5.43
C GLN A 213 -6.54 -7.81 -6.24
N LEU A 214 -5.46 -8.49 -5.86
CA LEU A 214 -4.15 -8.35 -6.46
C LEU A 214 -3.49 -9.71 -6.63
N ALA A 215 -2.81 -9.92 -7.74
CA ALA A 215 -1.83 -10.97 -7.90
C ALA A 215 -0.60 -10.39 -8.59
N VAL A 216 0.58 -10.61 -8.00
CA VAL A 216 1.86 -10.07 -8.47
C VAL A 216 2.83 -11.21 -8.72
N SER A 217 3.47 -11.21 -9.88
CA SER A 217 4.48 -12.17 -10.32
C SER A 217 5.64 -11.43 -10.99
N GLY A 218 6.56 -10.89 -10.18
CA GLY A 218 7.59 -9.97 -10.70
C GLY A 218 6.94 -8.71 -11.27
N LYS A 219 7.17 -8.43 -12.56
CA LYS A 219 6.54 -7.31 -13.28
C LYS A 219 5.15 -7.64 -13.84
N ASP A 220 4.77 -8.92 -13.86
CA ASP A 220 3.47 -9.38 -14.33
C ASP A 220 2.45 -9.37 -13.19
N GLY A 221 1.16 -9.31 -13.53
CA GLY A 221 0.12 -9.44 -12.52
C GLY A 221 -1.22 -8.89 -12.95
N ALA A 222 -2.14 -8.82 -11.99
CA ALA A 222 -3.46 -8.28 -12.17
C ALA A 222 -3.95 -7.54 -10.93
N VAL A 223 -4.80 -6.54 -11.16
CA VAL A 223 -5.58 -5.81 -10.16
C VAL A 223 -7.05 -5.97 -10.51
N GLY A 224 -7.88 -6.29 -9.54
CA GLY A 224 -9.32 -6.44 -9.67
C GLY A 224 -10.06 -5.54 -8.69
N ILE A 225 -11.20 -5.00 -9.11
CA ILE A 225 -12.04 -4.08 -8.33
C ILE A 225 -13.50 -4.51 -8.45
N SER A 226 -14.19 -4.66 -7.33
CA SER A 226 -15.64 -4.95 -7.32
C SER A 226 -16.35 -4.39 -6.12
N GLU A 227 -17.56 -3.88 -6.35
CA GLU A 227 -18.55 -3.73 -5.29
C GLU A 227 -19.04 -5.13 -4.90
N VAL A 228 -19.11 -5.40 -3.60
CA VAL A 228 -19.51 -6.70 -3.05
C VAL A 228 -20.65 -6.52 -2.05
N SER A 229 -21.31 -7.62 -1.69
CA SER A 229 -22.38 -7.63 -0.67
C SER A 229 -21.93 -8.25 0.66
N ALA A 230 -20.75 -8.86 0.67
CA ALA A 230 -20.18 -9.53 1.83
C ALA A 230 -18.65 -9.56 1.73
N LYS A 231 -18.03 -9.74 2.89
CA LYS A 231 -16.59 -9.93 3.05
C LYS A 231 -16.11 -11.17 2.26
N PRO A 232 -14.99 -11.09 1.53
CA PRO A 232 -14.43 -12.23 0.80
C PRO A 232 -13.92 -13.32 1.76
N SER A 233 -13.80 -14.55 1.24
CA SER A 233 -13.12 -15.63 1.94
C SER A 233 -11.63 -15.33 2.12
N ALA A 234 -11.00 -15.88 3.16
CA ALA A 234 -9.57 -15.70 3.40
C ALA A 234 -8.72 -16.31 2.28
N LEU A 235 -7.54 -15.74 2.05
CA LEU A 235 -6.60 -16.25 1.06
C LEU A 235 -6.01 -17.59 1.50
N THR A 236 -5.87 -18.50 0.56
CA THR A 236 -5.39 -19.87 0.81
C THR A 236 -3.93 -20.07 0.43
N GLY A 237 -3.41 -19.24 -0.48
CA GLY A 237 -2.10 -19.37 -1.11
C GLY A 237 -2.11 -20.22 -2.39
N ASN A 238 -3.27 -20.81 -2.74
CA ASN A 238 -3.47 -21.59 -3.96
C ASN A 238 -4.13 -20.76 -5.08
N GLU A 239 -4.35 -19.47 -4.85
CA GLU A 239 -4.87 -18.56 -5.85
C GLU A 239 -3.93 -18.51 -7.06
N THR A 240 -4.51 -18.37 -8.26
CA THR A 240 -3.73 -18.22 -9.49
C THR A 240 -3.44 -16.75 -9.76
N ILE A 241 -2.55 -16.47 -10.72
CA ILE A 241 -2.29 -15.09 -11.16
C ILE A 241 -3.55 -14.39 -11.72
N ASP A 242 -4.55 -15.16 -12.17
CA ASP A 242 -5.83 -14.67 -12.67
C ASP A 242 -6.88 -14.46 -11.56
N PHE A 243 -6.55 -14.72 -10.29
CA PHE A 243 -7.47 -14.50 -9.15
C PHE A 243 -8.20 -13.16 -9.18
N PRO A 244 -7.55 -12.01 -9.51
CA PRO A 244 -8.25 -10.72 -9.57
C PRO A 244 -9.24 -10.58 -10.74
N LYS A 245 -9.16 -11.43 -11.78
CA LYS A 245 -10.02 -11.34 -12.97
C LYS A 245 -11.46 -11.80 -12.73
N GLN A 246 -11.76 -12.34 -11.54
CA GLN A 246 -13.14 -12.59 -11.12
C GLN A 246 -13.89 -11.29 -10.76
N CYS A 247 -13.16 -10.20 -10.56
CA CYS A 247 -13.75 -8.89 -10.33
C CYS A 247 -14.47 -8.37 -11.59
N LYS A 248 -15.49 -7.53 -11.38
CA LYS A 248 -16.22 -6.85 -12.45
C LYS A 248 -15.33 -5.93 -13.29
N GLU A 249 -14.40 -5.25 -12.63
CA GLU A 249 -13.35 -4.43 -13.26
C GLU A 249 -12.01 -5.07 -12.93
N TRP A 250 -11.13 -5.19 -13.92
CA TRP A 250 -9.77 -5.68 -13.70
C TRP A 250 -8.81 -5.23 -14.79
N TYR A 251 -7.53 -5.15 -14.46
CA TYR A 251 -6.43 -4.80 -15.35
C TYR A 251 -5.28 -5.75 -15.10
N ALA A 252 -4.68 -6.28 -16.14
CA ALA A 252 -3.61 -7.26 -16.06
C ALA A 252 -2.54 -7.01 -17.11
N ILE A 253 -1.31 -7.36 -16.75
CA ILE A 253 -0.17 -7.31 -17.65
C ILE A 253 0.64 -8.61 -17.58
N LYS A 254 1.07 -9.08 -18.74
CA LYS A 254 1.99 -10.22 -18.89
C LYS A 254 3.07 -9.86 -19.90
N GLY A 255 4.30 -9.68 -19.45
CA GLY A 255 5.32 -9.01 -20.24
C GLY A 255 4.85 -7.61 -20.61
N ASN A 256 4.63 -7.37 -21.90
CA ASN A 256 4.07 -6.12 -22.40
C ASN A 256 2.61 -6.25 -22.82
N ASP A 257 2.00 -7.44 -22.75
CA ASP A 257 0.62 -7.63 -23.17
C ASP A 257 -0.32 -7.16 -22.06
N PHE A 258 -1.00 -6.04 -22.30
CA PHE A 258 -2.02 -5.50 -21.40
C PHE A 258 -3.39 -6.04 -21.79
N THR A 259 -4.16 -6.46 -20.77
CA THR A 259 -5.58 -6.84 -20.92
C THR A 259 -6.38 -6.28 -19.76
N GLY A 260 -7.67 -6.00 -19.98
CA GLY A 260 -8.52 -5.51 -18.90
C GLY A 260 -9.99 -5.46 -19.24
N VAL A 261 -10.81 -5.26 -18.21
CA VAL A 261 -12.22 -4.93 -18.29
C VAL A 261 -12.46 -3.71 -17.42
N THR A 262 -12.95 -2.62 -18.02
CA THR A 262 -13.26 -1.37 -17.30
C THR A 262 -14.52 -1.50 -16.47
N SER A 263 -14.76 -0.55 -15.55
CA SER A 263 -15.96 -0.51 -14.70
C SER A 263 -17.31 -0.54 -15.45
N ASP A 264 -17.33 -0.08 -16.70
CA ASP A 264 -18.51 -0.08 -17.57
C ASP A 264 -18.60 -1.29 -18.52
N GLY A 265 -17.62 -2.19 -18.47
CA GLY A 265 -17.60 -3.47 -19.18
C GLY A 265 -16.91 -3.45 -20.54
N ARG A 266 -16.13 -2.42 -20.86
CA ARG A 266 -15.31 -2.39 -22.08
C ARG A 266 -14.08 -3.27 -21.88
N GLU A 267 -13.86 -4.17 -22.84
CA GLU A 267 -12.65 -4.99 -22.90
C GLU A 267 -11.50 -4.20 -23.51
N LEU A 268 -10.32 -4.33 -22.90
CA LEU A 268 -9.07 -3.72 -23.32
C LEU A 268 -8.07 -4.82 -23.69
N SER A 269 -7.38 -4.64 -24.81
CA SER A 269 -6.25 -5.47 -25.19
C SER A 269 -5.31 -4.67 -26.08
N PHE A 270 -4.07 -4.49 -25.64
CA PHE A 270 -3.04 -3.76 -26.38
C PHE A 270 -1.64 -4.15 -25.87
N VAL A 271 -0.61 -3.78 -26.64
CA VAL A 271 0.79 -3.94 -26.23
C VAL A 271 1.24 -2.65 -25.55
N TYR A 272 1.61 -2.75 -24.28
CA TYR A 272 2.19 -1.67 -23.50
C TYR A 272 3.60 -1.33 -23.99
N THR A 273 3.85 -0.04 -24.21
CA THR A 273 5.19 0.50 -24.45
C THR A 273 5.48 1.48 -23.31
N PRO A 274 6.47 1.21 -22.44
CA PRO A 274 6.81 2.11 -21.35
C PRO A 274 7.11 3.52 -21.83
N SER A 275 6.66 4.53 -21.09
CA SER A 275 7.08 5.92 -21.33
C SER A 275 8.60 6.07 -21.18
N GLU A 276 9.23 6.94 -21.98
CA GLU A 276 10.69 7.17 -22.00
C GLU A 276 11.27 7.64 -20.64
N ASP A 277 10.44 8.08 -19.70
CA ASP A 277 10.84 8.49 -18.35
C ASP A 277 10.96 7.31 -17.34
N GLY A 278 10.83 6.06 -17.81
CA GLY A 278 10.73 4.85 -16.98
C GLY A 278 11.99 3.96 -16.89
N GLU A 279 13.15 4.45 -17.34
CA GLU A 279 14.47 3.78 -17.15
C GLU A 279 15.32 4.42 -16.05
#